data_AF-A0A3A4SP53-F1
#
_entry.id   AF-A0A3A4SP53-F1
#
_cell.length_a   1.000
_cell.length_b   1.000
_cell.length_c   1.000
_cell.angle_alpha   90.00
_cell.angle_beta   90.00
_cell.angle_gamma   90.00
#
_symmetry.space_group_name_H-M   'P 1'
#
loop_
_entity.id
_entity.type
_entity.pdbx_description
1 polymer ?
#
loop_
_entity_poly.entity_id
_entity_poly.type
_entity_poly.pdbx_seq_one_letter_code
_entity_poly.pdbx_strand_id
1 'polypeptide(L)'
;MPTIEKHVEISLQRTGKPYLEVHEWMDDPRNKTERHDITRVLEFSRMFEEKYGEAAAREYVQHLADDLNGKFSHLVEDVQKLVDNTLAYFGAKK
;
A
#
# COMPACT_ATOMS: atom_id res chain seq x y z
N MET A 1 -6.43 -2.76 1.45
CA MET A 1 -5.15 -2.97 0.74
C MET A 1 -5.48 -3.57 -0.60
N PRO A 2 -4.88 -3.09 -1.70
CA PRO A 2 -4.95 -3.79 -2.97
C PRO A 2 -4.44 -5.24 -2.81
N THR A 3 -4.95 -6.15 -3.63
CA THR A 3 -4.41 -7.51 -3.69
C THR A 3 -3.11 -7.52 -4.48
N ILE A 4 -2.32 -8.60 -4.40
CA ILE A 4 -1.10 -8.77 -5.21
C ILE A 4 -1.43 -8.62 -6.70
N GLU A 5 -2.54 -9.21 -7.17
CA GLU A 5 -2.96 -9.11 -8.56
C GLU A 5 -3.23 -7.66 -8.96
N LYS A 6 -3.80 -6.86 -8.04
CA LYS A 6 -4.07 -5.46 -8.29
C LYS A 6 -2.78 -4.63 -8.34
N HIS A 7 -1.84 -4.89 -7.44
CA HIS A 7 -0.53 -4.27 -7.46
C HIS A 7 0.23 -4.58 -8.76
N VAL A 8 0.25 -5.85 -9.17
CA VAL A 8 0.86 -6.30 -10.44
C VAL A 8 0.22 -5.61 -11.65
N GLU A 9 -1.11 -5.51 -11.68
CA GLU A 9 -1.83 -4.80 -12.75
C GLU A 9 -1.41 -3.33 -12.84
N ILE A 10 -1.40 -2.63 -11.70
CA ILE A 10 -1.01 -1.20 -11.62
C ILE A 10 0.45 -1.02 -12.05
N SER A 11 1.35 -1.88 -11.57
CA SER A 11 2.78 -1.86 -11.92
C SER A 11 2.99 -2.07 -13.41
N LEU A 12 2.28 -3.03 -14.02
CA LEU A 12 2.34 -3.30 -15.44
C LEU A 12 1.87 -2.10 -16.27
N GLN A 13 0.77 -1.45 -15.86
CA GLN A 13 0.24 -0.25 -16.52
C GLN A 13 1.21 0.93 -16.43
N ARG A 14 1.85 1.14 -15.27
CA ARG A 14 2.74 2.28 -15.02
C ARG A 14 4.13 2.10 -15.64
N THR A 15 4.67 0.88 -15.60
CA THR A 15 6.09 0.62 -15.86
C THR A 15 6.35 -0.33 -17.03
N GLY A 16 5.32 -1.04 -17.50
CA GLY A 16 5.47 -2.13 -18.47
C GLY A 16 6.05 -3.42 -17.87
N LYS A 17 6.26 -3.48 -16.55
CA LYS A 17 6.75 -4.66 -15.83
C LYS A 17 5.87 -4.98 -14.63
N PRO A 18 5.62 -6.28 -14.35
CA PRO A 18 4.72 -6.68 -13.26
C PRO A 18 5.36 -6.61 -11.87
N TYR A 19 6.69 -6.66 -11.77
CA TYR A 19 7.45 -6.71 -10.50
C TYR A 19 6.88 -7.69 -9.46
N LEU A 20 6.38 -8.84 -9.93
CA LEU A 20 5.70 -9.84 -9.11
C LEU A 20 6.52 -10.23 -7.86
N GLU A 21 7.83 -10.47 -8.02
CA GLU A 21 8.73 -10.84 -6.92
C GLU A 21 8.78 -9.77 -5.81
N VAL A 22 8.66 -8.48 -6.16
CA VAL A 22 8.63 -7.38 -5.17
C VAL A 22 7.34 -7.47 -4.37
N HIS A 23 6.20 -7.57 -5.06
CA HIS A 23 4.88 -7.61 -4.43
C HIS A 23 4.69 -8.88 -3.58
N GLU A 24 5.10 -10.05 -4.07
CA GLU A 24 5.05 -11.31 -3.32
C GLU A 24 5.96 -11.28 -2.08
N TRP A 25 7.16 -10.69 -2.20
CA TRP A 25 8.03 -10.52 -1.05
C TRP A 25 7.39 -9.60 -0.01
N MET A 26 6.80 -8.48 -0.41
CA MET A 26 6.15 -7.57 0.54
C MET A 26 4.96 -8.22 1.26
N ASP A 27 4.14 -8.98 0.53
CA ASP A 27 2.89 -9.55 1.03
C ASP A 27 3.01 -10.93 1.70
N ASP A 28 4.22 -11.45 1.87
CA ASP A 28 4.48 -12.67 2.65
C ASP A 28 3.85 -12.58 4.06
N PRO A 29 2.84 -13.42 4.37
CA PRO A 29 2.08 -13.32 5.61
C PRO A 29 2.93 -13.41 6.88
N ARG A 30 4.07 -14.09 6.83
CA ARG A 30 4.95 -14.28 8.00
C ARG A 30 5.74 -13.03 8.36
N ASN A 31 6.07 -12.22 7.36
CA ASN A 31 6.96 -11.07 7.49
C ASN A 31 6.28 -9.75 7.09
N LYS A 32 4.99 -9.78 6.73
CA LYS A 32 4.26 -8.64 6.17
C LYS A 32 4.40 -7.39 7.02
N THR A 33 4.20 -7.49 8.33
CA THR A 33 4.33 -6.34 9.25
C THR A 33 5.71 -5.71 9.19
N GLU A 34 6.77 -6.51 9.21
CA GLU A 34 8.15 -6.05 9.14
C GLU A 34 8.45 -5.38 7.79
N ARG A 35 8.03 -6.01 6.69
CA ARG A 35 8.30 -5.53 5.32
C ARG A 35 7.54 -4.25 4.96
N HIS A 36 6.48 -3.96 5.71
CA HIS A 36 5.69 -2.74 5.63
C HIS A 36 6.11 -1.67 6.67
N ASP A 37 7.20 -1.88 7.40
CA ASP A 37 7.74 -0.89 8.32
C ASP A 37 8.38 0.27 7.56
N ILE A 38 7.69 1.41 7.52
CA ILE A 38 8.13 2.63 6.84
C ILE A 38 9.45 3.15 7.43
N THR A 39 9.75 2.89 8.71
CA THR A 39 11.02 3.30 9.32
C THR A 39 12.23 2.57 8.71
N ARG A 40 11.99 1.43 8.04
CA ARG A 40 12.98 0.60 7.36
C ARG A 40 12.93 0.72 5.83
N VAL A 41 12.17 1.67 5.29
CA VAL A 41 12.00 1.85 3.84
C VAL A 41 13.33 1.97 3.10
N LEU A 42 14.30 2.69 3.66
CA LEU A 42 15.62 2.88 3.04
C LEU A 42 16.45 1.59 3.03
N GLU A 43 16.31 0.76 4.07
CA GLU A 43 17.00 -0.53 4.17
C GLU A 43 16.51 -1.49 3.08
N PHE A 44 15.19 -1.67 2.99
CA PHE A 44 14.60 -2.59 2.02
C PHE A 44 14.64 -2.06 0.59
N SER A 45 14.48 -0.76 0.39
CA SER A 45 14.65 -0.15 -0.94
C SER A 45 16.06 -0.38 -1.47
N ARG A 46 17.10 -0.20 -0.63
CA ARG A 46 18.49 -0.51 -1.00
C ARG A 46 18.70 -1.98 -1.33
N MET A 47 18.11 -2.90 -0.56
CA MET A 47 18.16 -4.34 -0.87
C MET A 47 17.59 -4.63 -2.27
N PHE A 48 16.45 -4.04 -2.64
CA PHE A 48 15.88 -4.21 -3.98
C PHE A 48 16.73 -3.55 -5.08
N GLU A 49 17.33 -2.39 -4.80
CA GLU A 49 18.23 -1.71 -5.72
C GLU A 49 19.46 -2.57 -6.04
N GLU A 50 20.10 -3.12 -5.02
CA GLU A 50 21.31 -3.96 -5.16
C GLU A 50 20.99 -5.28 -5.88
N LYS A 51 19.81 -5.87 -5.67
CA LYS A 51 19.45 -7.18 -6.21
C LYS A 51 18.81 -7.11 -7.61
N TYR A 52 18.03 -6.08 -7.88
CA TYR A 52 17.15 -6.01 -9.06
C TYR A 52 17.18 -4.65 -9.79
N GLY A 53 17.97 -3.71 -9.29
CA GLY A 53 18.13 -2.37 -9.84
C GLY A 53 17.11 -1.36 -9.31
N GLU A 54 17.38 -0.09 -9.60
CA GLU A 54 16.64 1.07 -9.08
C GLU A 54 15.13 0.99 -9.34
N ALA A 55 14.71 0.44 -10.48
CA ALA A 55 13.30 0.35 -10.82
C ALA A 55 12.51 -0.58 -9.87
N ALA A 56 13.12 -1.67 -9.39
CA ALA A 56 12.52 -2.54 -8.39
C ALA A 56 12.48 -1.88 -6.99
N ALA A 57 13.51 -1.11 -6.65
CA ALA A 57 13.54 -0.33 -5.42
C ALA A 57 12.43 0.72 -5.37
N ARG A 58 12.19 1.40 -6.50
CA ARG A 58 11.06 2.33 -6.66
C ARG A 58 9.71 1.61 -6.54
N GLU A 59 9.61 0.40 -7.09
CA GLU A 59 8.38 -0.39 -6.99
C GLU A 59 8.05 -0.79 -5.55
N TYR A 60 9.06 -1.20 -4.77
CA TYR A 60 8.90 -1.46 -3.35
C TYR A 60 8.31 -0.25 -2.60
N VAL A 61 8.88 0.94 -2.85
CA VAL A 61 8.39 2.19 -2.25
C VAL A 61 6.97 2.53 -2.71
N GLN A 62 6.68 2.29 -3.99
CA GLN A 62 5.35 2.56 -4.56
C GLN A 62 4.28 1.66 -3.97
N HIS A 63 4.56 0.36 -3.81
CA HIS A 63 3.63 -0.57 -3.16
C HIS A 63 3.33 -0.12 -1.73
N LEU A 64 4.35 0.29 -0.95
CA LEU A 64 4.13 0.86 0.39
C LEU A 64 3.20 2.08 0.35
N ALA A 65 3.42 2.98 -0.61
CA ALA A 65 2.62 4.19 -0.74
C ALA A 65 1.16 3.89 -1.11
N ASP A 66 0.93 2.97 -2.05
CA ASP A 66 -0.40 2.52 -2.48
C ASP A 66 -1.15 1.88 -1.30
N ASP A 67 -0.44 1.07 -0.52
CA ASP A 67 -0.94 0.43 0.68
C ASP A 67 -1.31 1.45 1.77
N LEU A 68 -0.42 2.41 2.04
CA LEU A 68 -0.64 3.48 3.01
C LEU A 68 -1.85 4.34 2.63
N ASN A 69 -1.92 4.76 1.37
CA ASN A 69 -3.03 5.55 0.83
C ASN A 69 -4.35 4.78 0.94
N GLY A 70 -4.35 3.48 0.63
CA GLY A 70 -5.52 2.63 0.79
C GLY A 70 -6.00 2.57 2.25
N LYS A 71 -5.10 2.39 3.22
CA LYS A 71 -5.47 2.37 4.65
C LYS A 71 -6.06 3.68 5.11
N PHE A 72 -5.41 4.80 4.83
CA PHE A 72 -5.89 6.10 5.27
C PHE A 72 -7.18 6.52 4.58
N SER A 73 -7.35 6.20 3.29
CA SER A 73 -8.61 6.49 2.58
C SER A 73 -9.78 5.76 3.23
N HIS A 74 -9.65 4.45 3.48
CA HIS A 74 -10.69 3.68 4.17
C HIS A 74 -10.96 4.20 5.58
N LEU A 75 -9.91 4.55 6.34
CA LEU A 75 -10.08 5.12 7.68
C LEU A 75 -10.87 6.43 7.64
N VAL A 76 -10.54 7.33 6.71
CA VAL A 76 -11.27 8.60 6.54
C VAL A 76 -12.73 8.34 6.16
N GLU A 77 -12.99 7.42 5.23
CA GLU A 77 -14.36 7.04 4.85
C GLU A 77 -15.16 6.50 6.03
N ASP A 78 -14.56 5.63 6.84
CA ASP A 78 -15.24 5.00 7.97
C ASP A 78 -15.48 5.99 9.12
N VAL A 79 -14.52 6.87 9.40
CA VAL A 79 -14.71 7.97 10.35
C VAL A 79 -15.80 8.92 9.87
N GLN A 80 -15.82 9.26 8.58
CA GLN A 80 -16.86 10.13 8.02
C GLN A 80 -18.24 9.49 8.13
N LYS A 81 -18.38 8.19 7.84
CA LYS A 81 -19.64 7.45 8.03
C LYS A 81 -20.07 7.46 9.50
N LEU A 82 -19.13 7.28 10.44
CA LEU A 82 -19.43 7.32 11.86
C LEU A 82 -19.94 8.70 12.30
N VAL A 83 -19.28 9.78 11.85
CA VAL A 83 -19.73 11.16 12.10
C VAL A 83 -21.12 11.38 11.52
N ASP A 84 -21.35 11.00 10.26
CA ASP A 84 -22.63 11.17 9.59
C ASP A 84 -23.77 10.43 10.31
N ASN A 85 -23.53 9.18 10.70
CA ASN A 85 -24.50 8.38 11.44
C ASN A 85 -24.80 8.97 12.82
N THR A 86 -23.78 9.50 13.50
CA THR A 86 -23.94 10.15 14.82
C THR A 86 -24.76 11.44 14.69
N LEU A 87 -24.47 12.27 13.68
CA LEU A 87 -25.23 13.49 13.40
C LEU A 87 -26.69 13.16 13.06
N ALA A 88 -26.91 12.15 12.23
CA ALA A 88 -28.25 11.68 11.87
C ALA A 88 -29.03 11.17 13.09
N TYR A 89 -28.39 10.42 14.00
CA TYR A 89 -28.99 9.95 15.25
C TYR A 89 -29.49 11.12 16.12
N PHE A 90 -28.75 12.24 16.17
CA PHE A 90 -29.14 13.45 16.90
C PHE A 90 -29.99 14.43 16.07
N GLY A 91 -30.47 14.03 14.88
CA GLY A 91 -31.40 14.81 14.07
C GLY A 91 -30.76 15.95 13.26
N ALA A 92 -29.43 16.04 13.20
CA ALA A 92 -28.75 16.95 12.29
C ALA A 92 -28.86 16.40 10.87
N LYS A 93 -29.56 17.14 9.99
CA LYS A 93 -29.62 16.83 8.56
C LYS A 93 -28.40 17.45 7.87
N LYS A 94 -27.72 16.66 7.04
CA LYS A 94 -26.76 17.17 6.05
C LYS A 94 -27.45 18.10 5.06
#